data_AF-X1W377-F1
#
_entry.id   AF-X1W377-F1
#
_cell.length_a   1.000
_cell.length_b   1.000
_cell.length_c   1.000
_cell.angle_alpha   90.00
_cell.angle_beta   90.00
_cell.angle_gamma   90.00
#
_symmetry.space_group_name_H-M   'P 1'
#
loop_
_entity.id
_entity.type
_entity.pdbx_description
1 polymer ?
#
loop_
_entity_poly.entity_id
_entity_poly.type
_entity_poly.pdbx_seq_one_letter_code
_entity_poly.pdbx_strand_id
1 'polypeptide(L)'
;AKPVFVDINDQGLIDENLIESIITKKTRIIIPVHYSGLPCNLNKIKKIAEKHNLIIIEDACHALGAKYKKSKIGDCQYSDMAVFSFHPVKHITTGEGGMITTNNKELYEKLLLLRTHGITKEMSNVNGSRQMADRQWSMVNGSWYYEMQLLGYNYRLTDIQCALGISQLKKINKFIKRRREIARKYDKAFAN
;
A
#
# COMPACT_ATOMS: atom_id res chain seq x y z
N ALA A 1 -11.96 11.28 -8.92
CA ALA A 1 -11.49 10.34 -9.97
C ALA A 1 -12.69 9.60 -10.57
N LYS A 2 -12.58 8.99 -11.76
CA LYS A 2 -13.64 8.16 -12.37
C LYS A 2 -13.16 6.70 -12.43
N PRO A 3 -13.79 5.75 -11.69
CA PRO A 3 -13.48 4.34 -11.81
C PRO A 3 -13.79 3.82 -13.22
N VAL A 4 -12.94 2.92 -13.72
CA VAL A 4 -13.17 2.14 -14.93
C VAL A 4 -12.91 0.68 -14.57
N PHE A 5 -13.92 -0.17 -14.75
CA PHE A 5 -13.85 -1.57 -14.35
C PHE A 5 -13.21 -2.42 -15.45
N VAL A 6 -12.42 -3.40 -15.03
CA VAL A 6 -11.92 -4.50 -15.85
C VAL A 6 -12.53 -5.77 -15.28
N ASP A 7 -12.93 -6.68 -16.15
CA ASP A 7 -13.48 -7.95 -15.71
C ASP A 7 -12.43 -8.83 -15.03
N ILE A 8 -12.90 -9.85 -14.31
CA ILE A 8 -12.07 -10.81 -13.60
C ILE A 8 -11.80 -12.07 -14.43
N ASN A 9 -10.71 -12.76 -14.11
CA ASN A 9 -10.47 -14.12 -14.58
C ASN A 9 -11.21 -15.15 -13.72
N ASP A 10 -11.06 -16.43 -14.06
CA ASP A 10 -11.64 -17.58 -13.36
C ASP A 10 -11.20 -17.73 -11.89
N GLN A 11 -10.07 -17.11 -11.51
CA GLN A 11 -9.58 -17.07 -10.13
C GLN A 11 -10.16 -15.91 -9.32
N GLY A 12 -11.00 -15.06 -9.92
CA GLY A 12 -11.56 -13.87 -9.27
C GLY A 12 -10.58 -12.72 -9.12
N LEU A 13 -9.45 -12.75 -9.86
CA LEU A 13 -8.50 -11.66 -9.95
C LEU A 13 -8.77 -10.85 -11.21
N ILE A 14 -8.33 -9.59 -11.25
CA ILE A 14 -8.40 -8.78 -12.48
C ILE A 14 -7.78 -9.54 -13.67
N ASP A 15 -8.50 -9.64 -14.79
CA ASP A 15 -7.95 -10.24 -16.00
C ASP A 15 -7.00 -9.24 -16.68
N GLU A 16 -5.70 -9.52 -16.59
CA GLU A 16 -4.70 -8.64 -17.13
C GLU A 16 -4.73 -8.52 -18.67
N ASN A 17 -5.39 -9.43 -19.39
CA ASN A 17 -5.54 -9.36 -20.84
C ASN A 17 -6.53 -8.27 -21.26
N LEU A 18 -7.49 -7.93 -20.40
CA LEU A 18 -8.56 -6.98 -20.69
C LEU A 18 -8.20 -5.54 -20.30
N ILE A 19 -7.09 -5.35 -19.58
CA ILE A 19 -6.66 -4.03 -19.09
C ILE A 19 -6.34 -3.11 -20.27
N GLU A 20 -5.53 -3.56 -21.23
CA GLU A 20 -4.97 -2.65 -22.25
C GLU A 20 -6.05 -2.08 -23.19
N SER A 21 -7.09 -2.86 -23.51
CA SER A 21 -8.17 -2.44 -24.40
C SER A 21 -9.05 -1.31 -23.84
N ILE A 22 -9.06 -1.11 -22.53
CA ILE A 22 -9.88 -0.07 -21.88
C ILE A 22 -9.08 1.17 -21.47
N ILE A 23 -7.75 1.16 -21.68
CA ILE A 23 -6.90 2.31 -21.36
C ILE A 23 -7.25 3.47 -22.28
N THR A 24 -7.35 4.66 -21.70
CA THR A 24 -7.57 5.90 -22.43
C THR A 24 -6.52 6.93 -22.03
N LYS A 25 -6.47 8.06 -22.75
CA LYS A 25 -5.64 9.22 -22.36
C LYS A 25 -5.97 9.78 -20.97
N LYS A 26 -7.11 9.41 -20.37
CA LYS A 26 -7.52 9.81 -19.02
C LYS A 26 -7.12 8.80 -17.94
N THR A 27 -6.69 7.59 -18.32
CA THR A 27 -6.24 6.57 -17.37
C THR A 27 -4.95 7.03 -16.70
N ARG A 28 -4.84 6.80 -15.39
CA ARG A 28 -3.68 7.23 -14.59
C ARG A 28 -3.17 6.15 -13.64
N ILE A 29 -4.07 5.31 -13.13
CA ILE A 29 -3.76 4.34 -12.07
C ILE A 29 -4.42 3.00 -12.41
N ILE A 30 -3.70 1.92 -12.16
CA ILE A 30 -4.22 0.55 -12.11
C ILE A 30 -4.21 0.10 -10.64
N ILE A 31 -5.33 -0.42 -10.14
CA ILE A 31 -5.47 -0.89 -8.75
C ILE A 31 -5.80 -2.39 -8.75
N PRO A 32 -4.79 -3.28 -8.83
CA PRO A 32 -5.04 -4.71 -8.73
C PRO A 32 -5.36 -5.11 -7.29
N VAL A 33 -6.39 -5.95 -7.10
CA VAL A 33 -6.77 -6.51 -5.81
C VAL A 33 -6.27 -7.95 -5.70
N HIS A 34 -5.45 -8.25 -4.70
CA HIS A 34 -5.01 -9.62 -4.41
C HIS A 34 -6.08 -10.39 -3.66
N TYR A 35 -7.13 -10.73 -4.40
CA TYR A 35 -8.35 -11.32 -3.85
C TYR A 35 -8.07 -12.66 -3.15
N SER A 36 -8.71 -12.86 -1.99
CA SER A 36 -8.53 -14.05 -1.13
C SER A 36 -7.07 -14.41 -0.78
N GLY A 37 -6.14 -13.45 -0.89
CA GLY A 37 -4.72 -13.67 -0.66
C GLY A 37 -3.96 -14.28 -1.84
N LEU A 38 -4.60 -14.43 -2.99
CA LEU A 38 -3.96 -14.84 -4.24
C LEU A 38 -3.37 -13.60 -4.96
N PRO A 39 -2.05 -13.59 -5.24
CA PRO A 39 -1.42 -12.52 -5.98
C PRO A 39 -1.89 -12.39 -7.43
N CYS A 40 -2.06 -11.16 -7.90
CA CYS A 40 -2.27 -10.87 -9.32
C CYS A 40 -0.98 -11.11 -10.13
N ASN A 41 -1.10 -11.17 -11.46
CA ASN A 41 0.05 -11.24 -12.36
C ASN A 41 0.78 -9.88 -12.46
N LEU A 42 1.47 -9.52 -11.38
CA LEU A 42 2.11 -8.20 -11.22
C LEU A 42 3.13 -7.89 -12.32
N ASN A 43 3.82 -8.91 -12.85
CA ASN A 43 4.79 -8.73 -13.93
C ASN A 43 4.11 -8.25 -15.22
N LYS A 44 2.95 -8.82 -15.56
CA LYS A 44 2.21 -8.43 -16.77
C LYS A 44 1.54 -7.07 -16.60
N ILE A 45 0.95 -6.83 -15.43
CA ILE A 45 0.38 -5.52 -15.08
C ILE A 45 1.45 -4.42 -15.12
N LYS A 46 2.65 -4.66 -14.57
CA LYS A 46 3.78 -3.72 -14.62
C LYS A 46 4.18 -3.35 -16.05
N LYS A 47 4.28 -4.33 -16.95
CA LYS A 47 4.57 -4.07 -18.37
C LYS A 47 3.53 -3.19 -19.05
N ILE A 48 2.24 -3.43 -18.77
CA ILE A 48 1.14 -2.60 -19.29
C ILE A 48 1.25 -1.18 -18.72
N ALA A 49 1.46 -1.05 -17.42
CA ALA A 49 1.58 0.25 -16.77
C ALA A 49 2.77 1.07 -17.30
N GLU A 50 3.93 0.44 -17.49
CA GLU A 50 5.12 1.10 -18.06
C GLU A 50 4.86 1.58 -19.50
N LYS A 51 4.25 0.74 -20.34
CA LYS A 51 3.91 1.10 -21.73
C LYS A 51 3.01 2.33 -21.82
N HIS A 52 2.12 2.52 -20.84
CA HIS A 52 1.13 3.61 -20.82
C HIS A 52 1.42 4.71 -19.79
N ASN A 53 2.60 4.67 -19.14
CA ASN A 53 3.01 5.58 -18.07
C ASN A 53 1.95 5.72 -16.95
N LEU A 54 1.50 4.58 -16.42
CA LEU A 54 0.49 4.48 -15.36
C LEU A 54 1.12 4.09 -14.03
N ILE A 55 0.50 4.55 -12.95
CA ILE A 55 0.87 4.19 -11.57
C ILE A 55 0.15 2.88 -11.19
N ILE A 56 0.79 2.02 -10.42
CA ILE A 56 0.20 0.81 -9.85
C ILE A 56 0.11 0.95 -8.33
N ILE A 57 -1.10 0.77 -7.81
CA ILE A 57 -1.36 0.71 -6.36
C ILE A 57 -1.98 -0.65 -6.05
N GLU A 58 -1.22 -1.56 -5.44
CA GLU A 58 -1.74 -2.86 -5.02
C GLU A 58 -2.74 -2.68 -3.87
N ASP A 59 -3.93 -3.24 -3.99
CA ASP A 59 -4.77 -3.55 -2.83
C ASP A 59 -4.38 -4.95 -2.32
N ALA A 60 -3.53 -4.95 -1.29
CA ALA A 60 -3.02 -6.13 -0.62
C ALA A 60 -3.74 -6.40 0.72
N CYS A 61 -4.94 -5.86 0.94
CA CYS A 61 -5.69 -6.03 2.20
C CYS A 61 -5.96 -7.49 2.55
N HIS A 62 -5.99 -8.39 1.57
CA HIS A 62 -6.17 -9.84 1.75
C HIS A 62 -4.86 -10.64 1.61
N ALA A 63 -3.73 -10.01 1.31
CA ALA A 63 -2.53 -10.72 0.84
C ALA A 63 -1.28 -10.52 1.72
N LEU A 64 -1.43 -10.04 2.96
CA LEU A 64 -0.31 -9.95 3.88
C LEU A 64 0.33 -11.34 4.10
N GLY A 65 1.61 -11.47 3.73
CA GLY A 65 2.37 -12.72 3.83
C GLY A 65 2.27 -13.63 2.59
N ALA A 66 1.48 -13.25 1.58
CA ALA A 66 1.51 -13.87 0.26
C ALA A 66 2.82 -13.54 -0.47
N LYS A 67 3.12 -14.31 -1.51
CA LYS A 67 4.31 -14.12 -2.34
C LYS A 67 3.95 -14.18 -3.81
N TYR A 68 4.43 -13.21 -4.58
CA TYR A 68 4.45 -13.27 -6.03
C TYR A 68 5.86 -13.66 -6.47
N LYS A 69 5.98 -14.82 -7.13
CA LYS A 69 7.28 -15.46 -7.42
C LYS A 69 8.13 -15.60 -6.14
N LYS A 70 9.32 -14.99 -6.09
CA LYS A 70 10.24 -15.05 -4.93
C LYS A 70 10.01 -13.91 -3.93
N SER A 71 9.22 -12.91 -4.31
CA SER A 71 9.00 -11.66 -3.58
C SER A 71 7.73 -11.70 -2.73
N LYS A 72 7.71 -10.93 -1.64
CA LYS A 72 6.51 -10.77 -0.81
C LYS A 72 5.61 -9.72 -1.44
N ILE A 73 4.29 -9.91 -1.32
CA ILE A 73 3.35 -8.84 -1.67
C ILE A 73 3.62 -7.60 -0.82
N GLY A 74 3.58 -6.44 -1.47
CA GLY A 74 3.91 -5.12 -0.92
C GLY A 74 5.39 -4.85 -0.73
N ASP A 75 6.29 -5.63 -1.33
CA ASP A 75 7.70 -5.22 -1.48
C ASP A 75 7.89 -4.13 -2.56
N CYS A 76 6.82 -3.80 -3.30
CA CYS A 76 6.77 -2.78 -4.34
C CYS A 76 7.85 -2.95 -5.43
N GLN A 77 8.18 -4.18 -5.80
CA GLN A 77 9.04 -4.44 -6.96
C GLN A 77 8.33 -4.13 -8.29
N TYR A 78 7.02 -4.39 -8.35
CA TYR A 78 6.20 -4.28 -9.56
C TYR A 78 5.11 -3.19 -9.45
N SER A 79 5.13 -2.41 -8.38
CA SER A 79 4.12 -1.40 -8.07
C SER A 79 4.76 -0.17 -7.46
N ASP A 80 4.05 0.95 -7.48
CA ASP A 80 4.51 2.19 -6.85
C ASP A 80 4.18 2.19 -5.35
N MET A 81 3.04 1.59 -4.99
CA MET A 81 2.58 1.45 -3.60
C MET A 81 1.78 0.16 -3.42
N ALA A 82 1.73 -0.32 -2.19
CA ALA A 82 0.78 -1.36 -1.78
C ALA A 82 0.08 -0.99 -0.47
N VAL A 83 -1.20 -1.32 -0.36
CA VAL A 83 -2.04 -1.02 0.80
C VAL A 83 -2.44 -2.30 1.52
N PHE A 84 -2.35 -2.30 2.84
CA PHE A 84 -2.75 -3.40 3.71
C PHE A 84 -3.80 -2.95 4.73
N SER A 85 -4.63 -3.90 5.14
CA SER A 85 -5.63 -3.73 6.20
C SER A 85 -5.29 -4.60 7.40
N PHE A 86 -5.47 -4.04 8.59
CA PHE A 86 -5.32 -4.70 9.89
C PHE A 86 -6.63 -4.70 10.69
N HIS A 87 -7.77 -4.66 9.99
CA HIS A 87 -9.11 -4.88 10.56
C HIS A 87 -9.22 -6.26 11.24
N PRO A 88 -10.14 -6.51 12.20
CA PRO A 88 -10.14 -7.72 13.05
C PRO A 88 -10.19 -9.05 12.30
N VAL A 89 -10.79 -9.08 11.11
CA VAL A 89 -10.91 -10.31 10.30
C VAL A 89 -9.74 -10.57 9.35
N LYS A 90 -8.69 -9.73 9.36
CA LYS A 90 -7.53 -9.88 8.46
C LYS A 90 -6.49 -10.87 9.01
N HIS A 91 -5.40 -11.06 8.27
CA HIS A 91 -4.33 -12.01 8.60
C HIS A 91 -3.67 -11.73 9.96
N ILE A 92 -3.51 -10.44 10.26
CA ILE A 92 -3.23 -9.89 11.58
C ILE A 92 -4.22 -8.76 11.82
N THR A 93 -4.33 -8.32 13.07
CA THR A 93 -5.19 -7.19 13.40
C THR A 93 -4.52 -6.22 14.37
N THR A 94 -4.91 -4.96 14.27
CA THR A 94 -4.62 -3.91 15.25
C THR A 94 -5.91 -3.38 15.89
N GLY A 95 -7.00 -4.16 15.91
CA GLY A 95 -8.34 -3.63 16.10
C GLY A 95 -8.76 -2.98 14.79
N GLU A 96 -8.48 -1.70 14.62
CA GLU A 96 -8.52 -1.02 13.32
C GLU A 96 -7.12 -0.61 12.89
N GLY A 97 -6.88 -0.52 11.58
CA GLY A 97 -5.61 -0.02 11.06
C GLY A 97 -5.30 -0.46 9.64
N GLY A 98 -4.20 0.09 9.13
CA GLY A 98 -3.67 -0.22 7.82
C GLY A 98 -2.22 0.21 7.67
N MET A 99 -1.64 -0.14 6.53
CA MET A 99 -0.25 0.20 6.18
C MET A 99 -0.17 0.49 4.70
N ILE A 100 0.69 1.44 4.33
CA ILE A 100 1.12 1.63 2.96
C ILE A 100 2.61 1.33 2.89
N THR A 101 3.03 0.54 1.91
CA THR A 101 4.44 0.35 1.57
C THR A 101 4.74 1.01 0.23
N THR A 102 5.97 1.50 0.06
CA THR A 102 6.49 2.07 -1.18
C THR A 102 8.01 2.04 -1.15
N ASN A 103 8.64 1.93 -2.32
CA ASN A 103 10.09 2.13 -2.50
C ASN A 103 10.42 3.54 -2.99
N ASN A 104 9.41 4.38 -3.27
CA ASN A 104 9.59 5.74 -3.75
C ASN A 104 9.65 6.73 -2.58
N LYS A 105 10.80 7.39 -2.40
CA LYS A 105 11.04 8.33 -1.31
C LYS A 105 10.11 9.55 -1.35
N GLU A 106 9.82 10.07 -2.54
CA GLU A 106 8.91 11.22 -2.71
C GLU A 106 7.47 10.85 -2.29
N LEU A 107 7.00 9.67 -2.70
CA LEU A 107 5.70 9.16 -2.25
C LEU A 107 5.68 8.95 -0.73
N TYR A 108 6.73 8.39 -0.16
CA TYR A 108 6.86 8.19 1.28
C TYR A 108 6.75 9.52 2.06
N GLU A 109 7.52 10.54 1.67
CA GLU A 109 7.49 11.86 2.32
C GLU A 109 6.10 12.51 2.20
N LYS A 110 5.49 12.43 1.02
CA LYS A 110 4.14 12.94 0.79
C LYS A 110 3.08 12.22 1.64
N LEU A 111 3.18 10.89 1.77
CA LEU A 111 2.29 10.09 2.61
C LEU A 111 2.42 10.46 4.09
N LEU A 112 3.64 10.71 4.58
CA LEU A 112 3.86 11.15 5.97
C LEU A 112 3.18 12.49 6.25
N LEU A 113 3.33 13.47 5.36
CA LEU A 113 2.66 14.77 5.48
C LEU A 113 1.13 14.60 5.48
N LEU A 114 0.59 13.92 4.46
CA LEU A 114 -0.86 13.74 4.30
C LEU A 114 -1.50 12.96 5.45
N ARG A 115 -0.77 12.06 6.13
CA ARG A 115 -1.28 11.30 7.28
C ARG A 115 -1.54 12.17 8.51
N THR A 116 -0.86 13.32 8.63
CA THR A 116 -0.89 14.22 9.80
C THR A 116 -1.13 15.66 9.39
N HIS A 117 -2.32 15.91 8.84
CA HIS A 117 -2.86 17.23 8.48
C HIS A 117 -2.02 18.02 7.46
N GLY A 118 -1.01 17.42 6.82
CA GLY A 118 -0.09 18.13 5.93
C GLY A 118 0.80 19.14 6.67
N ILE A 119 1.01 18.95 7.97
CA ILE A 119 1.81 19.82 8.82
C ILE A 119 3.28 19.39 8.79
N THR A 120 4.18 20.37 8.66
CA THR A 120 5.63 20.19 8.82
C THR A 120 6.24 21.26 9.72
N LYS A 121 7.30 20.88 10.44
CA LYS A 121 8.18 21.82 11.17
C LYS A 121 9.41 22.19 10.37
N GLU A 122 9.84 21.31 9.47
CA GLU A 122 10.94 21.56 8.55
C GLU A 122 10.39 22.36 7.36
N MET A 123 11.09 23.43 6.97
CA MET A 123 10.85 24.07 5.67
C MET A 123 11.42 23.15 4.59
N SER A 124 10.75 22.01 4.39
CA SER A 124 11.08 21.10 3.29
C SER A 124 10.89 21.84 1.98
N ASN A 125 11.90 21.75 1.12
CA ASN A 125 12.01 22.28 -0.24
C ASN A 125 10.79 21.96 -1.14
N VAL A 126 9.61 22.54 -0.90
CA VAL A 126 8.49 22.39 -1.85
C VAL A 126 8.85 23.00 -3.22
N ASN A 127 9.94 23.81 -3.30
CA ASN A 127 10.52 24.31 -4.56
C ASN A 127 12.08 24.38 -4.57
N GLY A 128 12.79 23.47 -3.88
CA GLY A 128 14.24 23.28 -4.08
C GLY A 128 15.23 24.30 -3.48
N SER A 129 14.86 25.17 -2.55
CA SER A 129 15.72 26.34 -2.20
C SER A 129 15.88 26.71 -0.72
N ARG A 130 15.79 25.81 0.27
CA ARG A 130 15.94 26.22 1.69
C ARG A 130 16.28 25.18 2.76
N GLN A 131 17.09 24.16 2.49
CA GLN A 131 17.56 23.23 3.55
C GLN A 131 18.48 23.86 4.63
N MET A 132 19.04 25.06 4.40
CA MET A 132 19.92 25.72 5.38
C MET A 132 19.19 26.57 6.43
N ALA A 133 17.86 26.72 6.33
CA ALA A 133 17.11 27.61 7.22
C ALA A 133 16.61 26.95 8.51
N ASP A 134 16.54 25.62 8.62
CA ASP A 134 15.75 24.97 9.67
C ASP A 134 16.25 25.21 11.10
N ARG A 135 17.56 25.19 11.34
CA ARG A 135 18.10 25.48 12.69
C ARG A 135 17.98 26.95 13.08
N GLN A 136 18.21 27.87 12.14
CA GLN A 136 18.15 29.30 12.41
C GLN A 136 16.70 29.79 12.51
N TRP A 137 15.79 29.23 11.70
CA TRP A 137 14.36 29.53 11.69
C TRP A 137 13.65 29.02 12.95
N SER A 138 13.98 27.80 13.42
CA SER A 138 13.45 27.28 14.69
C SER A 138 13.96 28.05 15.91
N MET A 139 15.13 28.70 15.84
CA MET A 139 15.62 29.60 16.89
C MET A 139 14.90 30.96 16.88
N VAL A 140 14.44 31.42 15.72
CA VAL A 140 13.72 32.70 15.56
C VAL A 140 12.23 32.58 15.92
N ASN A 141 11.57 31.49 15.53
CA ASN A 141 10.12 31.30 15.74
C ASN A 141 9.76 30.34 16.89
N GLY A 142 10.75 29.70 17.51
CA GLY A 142 10.57 28.73 18.59
C GLY A 142 10.17 27.33 18.10
N SER A 143 10.43 26.31 18.91
CA SER A 143 10.20 24.88 18.59
C SER A 143 8.73 24.48 18.42
N TRP A 144 7.81 25.40 18.74
CA TRP A 144 6.37 25.24 18.62
C TRP A 144 5.86 25.60 17.22
N TYR A 145 6.65 26.31 16.41
CA TYR A 145 6.26 26.73 15.07
C TYR A 145 6.09 25.52 14.13
N TYR A 146 4.99 25.51 13.38
CA TYR A 146 4.74 24.56 12.30
C TYR A 146 3.79 25.18 11.28
N GLU A 147 3.86 24.70 10.04
CA GLU A 147 3.00 25.17 8.96
C GLU A 147 2.25 24.01 8.31
N MET A 148 1.03 24.27 7.87
CA MET A 148 0.26 23.36 7.02
C MET A 148 0.61 23.68 5.56
N GLN A 149 1.43 22.82 4.95
CA GLN A 149 1.89 22.99 3.56
C GLN A 149 0.94 22.30 2.56
N LEU A 150 0.17 21.31 3.02
CA LEU A 150 -0.78 20.56 2.21
C LEU A 150 -2.08 20.37 2.98
N LEU A 151 -3.20 20.21 2.26
CA LEU A 151 -4.46 19.75 2.86
C LEU A 151 -4.38 18.24 3.12
N GLY A 152 -3.89 17.85 4.29
CA GLY A 152 -3.82 16.46 4.74
C GLY A 152 -5.03 16.00 5.56
N TYR A 153 -4.88 14.83 6.19
CA TYR A 153 -5.89 14.14 6.98
C TYR A 153 -5.39 13.79 8.38
N ASN A 154 -6.27 13.33 9.26
CA ASN A 154 -5.88 12.69 10.52
C ASN A 154 -5.98 11.16 10.41
N TYR A 155 -4.99 10.53 9.77
CA TYR A 155 -4.94 9.07 9.57
C TYR A 155 -3.83 8.41 10.39
N ARG A 156 -3.49 8.99 11.54
CA ARG A 156 -2.53 8.41 12.47
C ARG A 156 -3.04 7.08 13.02
N LEU A 157 -2.15 6.10 13.09
CA LEU A 157 -2.34 4.90 13.88
C LEU A 157 -1.89 5.18 15.31
N THR A 158 -2.67 4.77 16.31
CA THR A 158 -2.34 5.00 17.72
C THR A 158 -1.25 4.05 18.22
N ASP A 159 -0.54 4.43 19.27
CA ASP A 159 0.50 3.58 19.87
C ASP A 159 -0.05 2.25 20.41
N ILE A 160 -1.30 2.23 20.88
CA ILE A 160 -1.99 1.00 21.29
C ILE A 160 -2.14 0.05 20.10
N GLN A 161 -2.61 0.55 18.97
CA GLN A 161 -2.77 -0.22 17.74
C GLN A 161 -1.40 -0.69 17.20
N CYS A 162 -0.37 0.17 17.26
CA CYS A 162 1.00 -0.19 16.89
C CYS A 162 1.55 -1.32 17.79
N ALA A 163 1.35 -1.25 19.10
CA ALA A 163 1.80 -2.28 20.05
C ALA A 163 1.16 -3.64 19.75
N LEU A 164 -0.16 -3.67 19.49
CA LEU A 164 -0.86 -4.87 19.06
C LEU A 164 -0.31 -5.39 17.73
N GLY A 165 -0.08 -4.51 16.76
CA GLY A 165 0.47 -4.84 15.44
C GLY A 165 1.85 -5.49 15.52
N ILE A 166 2.77 -4.94 16.33
CA ILE A 166 4.10 -5.50 16.56
C ILE A 166 4.01 -6.91 17.17
N SER A 167 3.12 -7.11 18.14
CA SER A 167 2.87 -8.43 18.74
C SER A 167 2.35 -9.44 17.72
N GLN A 168 1.44 -9.02 16.85
CA GLN A 168 0.84 -9.87 15.80
C GLN A 168 1.83 -10.19 14.68
N LEU A 169 2.65 -9.22 14.24
CA LEU A 169 3.66 -9.41 13.19
C LEU A 169 4.67 -10.50 13.54
N LYS A 170 5.05 -10.63 14.82
CA LYS A 170 5.92 -11.74 15.29
C LYS A 170 5.30 -13.12 15.03
N LYS A 171 3.98 -13.22 14.88
CA LYS A 171 3.23 -14.47 14.71
C LYS A 171 2.83 -14.73 13.25
N ILE A 172 3.11 -13.81 12.32
CA ILE A 172 2.61 -13.89 10.93
C ILE A 172 2.98 -15.21 10.24
N ASN A 173 4.23 -15.65 10.37
CA ASN A 173 4.69 -16.90 9.71
C ASN A 173 3.89 -18.12 10.21
N LYS A 174 3.57 -18.17 11.50
CA LYS A 174 2.74 -19.23 12.10
C LYS A 174 1.31 -19.17 11.56
N PHE A 175 0.72 -17.98 11.48
CA PHE A 175 -0.64 -17.81 10.95
C PHE A 175 -0.75 -18.21 9.48
N ILE A 176 0.18 -17.76 8.64
CA ILE A 176 0.20 -18.12 7.22
C ILE A 176 0.42 -19.62 7.03
N LYS A 177 1.33 -20.24 7.80
CA LYS A 177 1.53 -21.70 7.77
C LYS A 177 0.22 -22.44 8.08
N ARG A 178 -0.46 -22.06 9.16
CA ARG A 178 -1.73 -22.69 9.56
C ARG A 178 -2.84 -22.52 8.51
N ARG A 179 -2.99 -21.33 7.93
CA ARG A 179 -3.96 -21.07 6.86
C ARG A 179 -3.71 -21.95 5.64
N ARG A 180 -2.45 -22.09 5.20
CA ARG A 180 -2.07 -22.97 4.08
C ARG A 180 -2.33 -24.45 4.39
N GLU A 181 -2.10 -24.90 5.61
CA GLU A 181 -2.43 -26.27 6.01
C GLU A 181 -3.94 -26.54 5.92
N ILE A 182 -4.77 -25.59 6.35
CA ILE A 182 -6.24 -25.69 6.27
C ILE A 182 -6.69 -25.68 4.81
N ALA A 183 -6.19 -24.74 3.99
CA ALA A 183 -6.53 -24.66 2.56
C ALA A 183 -6.24 -25.99 1.85
N ARG A 184 -5.06 -26.59 2.06
CA ARG A 184 -4.71 -27.90 1.47
C ARG A 184 -5.64 -29.03 1.88
N LYS A 185 -6.27 -28.97 3.06
CA LYS A 185 -7.28 -29.97 3.45
C LYS A 185 -8.55 -29.80 2.62
N TYR A 186 -8.98 -28.56 2.40
CA TYR A 186 -10.10 -28.28 1.50
C TYR A 186 -9.79 -28.69 0.06
N ASP A 187 -8.61 -28.34 -0.46
CA ASP A 187 -8.18 -28.72 -1.82
C ASP A 187 -8.25 -30.25 -2.02
N LYS A 188 -7.82 -31.03 -1.02
CA LYS A 188 -7.90 -32.49 -1.07
C LYS A 188 -9.32 -33.02 -0.95
N ALA A 189 -10.15 -32.41 -0.11
CA ALA A 189 -11.53 -32.86 0.11
C ALA A 189 -12.45 -32.57 -1.09
N PHE A 190 -12.11 -31.55 -1.88
CA PHE A 190 -12.84 -31.14 -3.07
C PHE A 190 -12.08 -31.44 -4.39
N ALA A 191 -11.04 -32.27 -4.33
CA ALA A 191 -10.39 -32.80 -5.52
C ALA A 191 -11.34 -33.82 -6.16
N ASN A 192 -11.95 -33.44 -7.28
CA ASN A 192 -12.71 -34.34 -8.16
C ASN A 192 -11.75 -35.18 -9.00
#